data_AF-A0A2V9PI24-F1
#
_entry.id   AF-A0A2V9PI24-F1
#
_cell.length_a   1.000
_cell.length_b   1.000
_cell.length_c   1.000
_cell.angle_alpha   90.00
_cell.angle_beta   90.00
_cell.angle_gamma   90.00
#
_symmetry.space_group_name_H-M   'P 1'
#
loop_
_entity.id
_entity.type
_entity.pdbx_description
1 polymer ?
#
loop_
_entity_poly.entity_id
_entity_poly.type
_entity_poly.pdbx_seq_one_letter_code
_entity_poly.pdbx_strand_id
1 'polypeptide(L)'
;MASQKKSREPSRKKVIVLLAAIGLPLFAILFSLSSFELRFINPRTNQQTVSLVALTLLVSLLFGALTFVLMRNLIKLFAERRLGVLGSKFRTRLVVGSLLLSFIPVIVMFWFGYGLMNRSIERWFSSPVEEVQQDTALMATLLSRYASENAHAEAIAIAALPETQRAFQGHSFSGLVEAFRAREATLQSGFAFAIEDGNAEASFNAPSSWPLLKPVLPSAPQRSDRPQSVTWGGTEYTIGSA
;
A
#
# COMPACT_ATOMS: atom_id res chain seq x y z
N MET A 1 56.51 27.29 -53.15
CA MET A 1 56.16 25.86 -53.24
C MET A 1 55.51 25.43 -51.93
N ALA A 2 54.18 25.35 -51.89
CA ALA A 2 53.45 24.82 -50.73
C ALA A 2 52.16 24.15 -51.22
N SER A 3 52.09 22.82 -51.14
CA SER A 3 50.86 22.01 -51.25
C SER A 3 51.29 20.54 -51.08
N GLN A 4 50.68 19.67 -50.30
CA GLN A 4 49.40 19.71 -49.60
C GLN A 4 49.43 18.54 -48.59
N LYS A 5 49.24 18.80 -47.29
CA LYS A 5 49.08 17.74 -46.28
C LYS A 5 47.62 17.29 -46.32
N LYS A 6 47.33 16.23 -47.09
CA LYS A 6 46.00 15.63 -47.19
C LYS A 6 45.57 15.11 -45.82
N SER A 7 44.68 15.84 -45.14
CA SER A 7 44.04 15.42 -43.89
C SER A 7 43.21 14.17 -44.18
N ARG A 8 43.65 13.02 -43.66
CA ARG A 8 42.86 11.78 -43.68
C ARG A 8 41.66 11.97 -42.74
N GLU A 9 40.49 12.28 -43.28
CA GLU A 9 39.24 12.15 -42.52
C GLU A 9 39.13 10.70 -42.02
N PRO A 10 38.96 10.47 -40.71
CA PRO A 10 38.68 9.14 -40.20
C PRO A 10 37.34 8.70 -40.79
N SER A 11 37.35 7.62 -41.59
CA SER A 11 36.14 7.02 -42.16
C SER A 11 35.05 6.94 -41.10
N ARG A 12 33.87 7.51 -41.35
CA ARG A 12 32.72 7.57 -40.41
C ARG A 12 32.47 6.25 -39.67
N LYS A 13 32.76 5.12 -40.31
CA LYS A 13 32.70 3.76 -39.73
C LYS A 13 33.63 3.57 -38.52
N LYS A 14 34.86 4.12 -38.55
CA LYS A 14 35.81 4.07 -37.42
C LYS A 14 35.35 4.94 -36.26
N VAL A 15 34.76 6.10 -36.54
CA VAL A 15 34.22 7.00 -35.52
C VAL A 15 33.01 6.36 -34.83
N ILE A 16 32.10 5.73 -35.58
CA ILE A 16 30.94 4.99 -35.03
C ILE A 16 31.39 3.80 -34.18
N VAL A 17 32.40 3.04 -34.61
CA VAL A 17 32.94 1.92 -33.83
C VAL A 17 33.60 2.40 -32.54
N LEU A 18 34.33 3.53 -32.59
CA LEU A 18 34.95 4.13 -31.40
C LEU A 18 33.89 4.66 -30.42
N LEU A 19 32.86 5.34 -30.94
CA LEU A 19 31.71 5.83 -30.16
C LEU A 19 30.89 4.68 -29.57
N ALA A 20 30.66 3.59 -30.29
CA ALA A 20 29.96 2.42 -29.77
C ALA A 20 30.79 1.68 -28.71
N ALA A 21 32.12 1.62 -28.89
CA ALA A 21 33.02 1.01 -27.92
C ALA A 21 33.04 1.79 -26.59
N ILE A 22 32.97 3.12 -26.61
CA ILE A 22 33.02 3.96 -25.39
C ILE A 22 31.62 4.28 -24.85
N GLY A 23 30.65 4.52 -25.73
CA GLY A 23 29.29 4.93 -25.38
C GLY A 23 28.44 3.80 -24.81
N LEU A 24 28.57 2.56 -25.33
CA LEU A 24 27.81 1.42 -24.80
C LEU A 24 28.18 1.07 -23.34
N PRO A 25 29.45 0.98 -22.93
CA PRO A 25 29.78 0.71 -21.53
C PRO A 25 29.43 1.89 -20.62
N LEU A 26 29.58 3.14 -21.09
CA LEU A 26 29.15 4.31 -20.34
C LEU A 26 27.64 4.27 -20.10
N PHE A 27 26.86 3.94 -21.14
CA PHE A 27 25.41 3.74 -21.02
C PHE A 27 25.08 2.59 -20.08
N ALA A 28 25.78 1.46 -20.15
CA ALA A 28 25.54 0.33 -19.25
C ALA A 28 25.81 0.70 -17.77
N ILE A 29 26.87 1.47 -17.51
CA ILE A 29 27.19 1.98 -16.16
C ILE A 29 26.09 2.93 -15.68
N LEU A 30 25.71 3.92 -16.50
CA LEU A 30 24.68 4.89 -16.13
C LEU A 30 23.30 4.23 -15.96
N PHE A 31 22.93 3.30 -16.84
CA PHE A 31 21.69 2.54 -16.76
C PHE A 31 21.66 1.64 -15.51
N SER A 32 22.77 0.96 -15.21
CA SER A 32 22.92 0.19 -13.97
C SER A 32 22.73 1.10 -12.75
N LEU A 33 23.41 2.24 -12.69
CA LEU A 33 23.24 3.20 -11.58
C LEU A 33 21.81 3.73 -11.46
N SER A 34 21.12 3.98 -12.58
CA SER A 34 19.73 4.42 -12.59
C SER A 34 18.74 3.32 -12.22
N SER A 35 19.04 2.06 -12.54
CA SER A 35 18.12 0.94 -12.31
C SER A 35 18.19 0.41 -10.88
N PHE A 36 19.30 0.66 -10.16
CA PHE A 36 19.49 0.29 -8.75
C PHE A 36 19.11 1.45 -7.80
N GLU A 37 17.99 2.13 -8.04
CA GLU A 37 17.37 2.90 -6.95
C GLU A 37 16.84 1.90 -5.89
N LEU A 38 17.66 1.62 -4.88
CA LEU A 38 17.39 0.70 -3.77
C LEU A 38 16.32 1.27 -2.81
N ARG A 39 15.16 1.72 -3.32
CA ARG A 39 14.04 2.25 -2.53
C ARG A 39 13.51 1.26 -1.47
N PHE A 40 13.85 -0.02 -1.61
CA PHE A 40 13.46 -1.10 -0.69
C PHE A 40 14.42 -1.35 0.47
N ILE A 41 15.65 -0.81 0.43
CA ILE A 41 16.60 -0.95 1.55
C ILE A 41 16.60 0.38 2.31
N ASN A 42 16.02 0.38 3.52
CA ASN A 42 16.09 1.51 4.45
C ASN A 42 17.29 1.33 5.39
N PRO A 43 18.49 1.85 5.07
CA PRO A 43 19.62 1.82 5.98
C PRO A 43 19.25 2.58 7.26
N ARG A 44 19.34 1.92 8.42
CA ARG A 44 19.04 2.54 9.73
C ARG A 44 20.18 3.44 10.22
N THR A 45 21.36 3.32 9.64
CA THR A 45 22.56 4.09 10.01
C THR A 45 23.33 4.59 8.79
N ASN A 46 24.00 5.74 8.94
CA ASN A 46 24.80 6.37 7.88
C ASN A 46 25.91 5.44 7.35
N GLN A 47 26.48 4.59 8.21
CA GLN A 47 27.51 3.61 7.81
C GLN A 47 26.97 2.55 6.85
N GLN A 48 25.73 2.07 7.06
CA GLN A 48 25.09 1.10 6.15
C GLN A 48 24.79 1.73 4.78
N THR A 49 24.38 3.00 4.75
CA THR A 49 24.17 3.72 3.48
C THR A 49 25.47 3.80 2.68
N VAL A 50 26.57 4.21 3.33
CA VAL A 50 27.87 4.36 2.64
C VAL A 50 28.38 3.02 2.12
N SER A 51 28.27 1.93 2.89
CA SER A 51 28.72 0.60 2.45
C SER A 51 27.87 0.05 1.29
N LEU A 52 26.54 0.23 1.32
CA LEU A 52 25.64 -0.18 0.24
C LEU A 52 25.86 0.62 -1.04
N VAL A 53 26.05 1.94 -0.92
CA VAL A 53 26.37 2.80 -2.07
C VAL A 53 27.73 2.42 -2.65
N ALA A 54 28.75 2.21 -1.81
CA ALA A 54 30.07 1.78 -2.26
C ALA A 54 30.01 0.41 -2.96
N LEU A 55 29.26 -0.54 -2.41
CA LEU A 55 29.08 -1.87 -3.01
C LEU A 55 28.33 -1.78 -4.34
N THR A 56 27.28 -0.98 -4.43
CA THR A 56 26.50 -0.77 -5.65
C THR A 56 27.37 -0.12 -6.73
N LEU A 57 28.14 0.91 -6.38
CA LEU A 57 29.09 1.56 -7.28
C LEU A 57 30.14 0.57 -7.77
N LEU A 58 30.70 -0.24 -6.87
CA LEU A 58 31.70 -1.26 -7.20
C LEU A 58 31.14 -2.30 -8.18
N VAL A 59 29.98 -2.89 -7.86
CA VAL A 59 29.34 -3.89 -8.71
C VAL A 59 28.96 -3.30 -10.07
N SER A 60 28.42 -2.08 -10.10
CA SER A 60 28.06 -1.39 -11.34
C SER A 60 29.29 -1.13 -12.22
N LEU A 61 30.40 -0.70 -11.62
CA LEU A 61 31.64 -0.44 -12.34
C LEU A 61 32.28 -1.73 -12.87
N LEU A 62 32.29 -2.80 -12.08
CA LEU A 62 32.74 -4.13 -12.52
C LEU A 62 31.88 -4.67 -13.66
N PHE A 63 30.55 -4.58 -13.53
CA PHE A 63 29.61 -5.00 -14.57
C PHE A 63 29.82 -4.22 -15.88
N GLY A 64 29.97 -2.89 -15.78
CA GLY A 64 30.28 -2.04 -16.92
C GLY A 64 31.62 -2.40 -17.58
N ALA A 65 32.66 -2.66 -16.79
CA ALA A 65 33.97 -3.06 -17.28
C ALA A 65 33.93 -4.43 -17.99
N LEU A 66 33.26 -5.43 -17.41
CA LEU A 66 33.07 -6.74 -18.06
C LEU A 66 32.28 -6.60 -19.36
N THR A 67 31.20 -5.82 -19.34
CA THR A 67 30.38 -5.55 -20.53
C THR A 67 31.21 -4.86 -21.63
N PHE A 68 32.06 -3.90 -21.26
CA PHE A 68 32.99 -3.26 -22.20
C PHE A 68 33.94 -4.26 -22.84
N VAL A 69 34.62 -5.09 -22.03
CA VAL A 69 35.57 -6.10 -22.51
C VAL A 69 34.88 -7.09 -23.44
N LEU A 70 33.70 -7.57 -23.05
CA LEU A 70 32.88 -8.48 -23.86
C LEU A 70 32.49 -7.83 -25.18
N MET A 71 31.94 -6.61 -25.15
CA MET A 71 31.50 -5.91 -26.35
C MET A 71 32.66 -5.62 -27.30
N ARG A 72 33.81 -5.17 -26.78
CA ARG A 72 35.03 -4.96 -27.58
C ARG A 72 35.43 -6.25 -28.29
N ASN A 73 35.39 -7.38 -27.60
CA ASN A 73 35.73 -8.68 -28.17
C ASN A 73 34.72 -9.11 -29.24
N LEU A 74 33.42 -8.88 -29.01
CA LEU A 74 32.36 -9.17 -29.99
C LEU A 74 32.48 -8.28 -31.24
N ILE A 75 32.74 -6.98 -31.10
CA ILE A 75 32.94 -6.06 -32.22
C ILE A 75 34.18 -6.47 -33.04
N LYS A 76 35.30 -6.80 -32.38
CA LYS A 76 36.51 -7.28 -33.05
C LYS A 76 36.23 -8.57 -33.84
N LEU A 77 35.54 -9.51 -33.21
CA LEU A 77 35.15 -10.78 -33.83
C LEU A 77 34.25 -10.58 -35.05
N PHE A 78 33.30 -9.67 -34.97
CA PHE A 78 32.41 -9.31 -36.09
C PHE A 78 33.19 -8.64 -37.23
N ALA A 79 34.16 -7.78 -36.91
CA ALA A 79 35.03 -7.15 -37.90
C ALA A 79 35.96 -8.16 -38.60
N GLU A 80 36.60 -9.06 -37.84
CA GLU A 80 37.44 -10.15 -38.37
C GLU A 80 36.67 -11.08 -39.31
N ARG A 81 35.39 -11.36 -38.98
CA ARG A 81 34.48 -12.12 -39.85
C ARG A 81 34.23 -11.42 -41.17
N ARG A 82 34.03 -10.09 -41.16
CA ARG A 82 33.77 -9.30 -42.37
C ARG A 82 35.00 -9.14 -43.26
N LEU A 83 36.19 -9.11 -42.66
CA LEU A 83 37.48 -8.97 -43.36
C LEU A 83 38.03 -10.30 -43.92
N GLY A 84 37.30 -11.42 -43.76
CA GLY A 84 37.66 -12.70 -44.37
C GLY A 84 38.89 -13.38 -43.73
N VAL A 85 39.25 -13.03 -42.50
CA VAL A 85 40.41 -13.62 -41.81
C VAL A 85 40.21 -15.13 -41.65
N LEU A 86 41.20 -15.92 -42.09
CA LEU A 86 41.24 -17.37 -41.97
C LEU A 86 41.00 -17.79 -40.50
N GLY A 87 40.04 -18.71 -40.28
CA GLY A 87 39.67 -19.18 -38.95
C GLY A 87 38.65 -18.34 -38.16
N SER A 88 38.32 -17.11 -38.59
CA SER A 88 37.38 -16.24 -37.84
C SER A 88 35.95 -16.79 -37.75
N LYS A 89 35.51 -17.53 -38.78
CA LYS A 89 34.18 -18.20 -38.80
C LYS A 89 34.06 -19.26 -37.71
N PHE A 90 35.11 -20.03 -37.46
CA PHE A 90 35.13 -21.06 -36.42
C PHE A 90 35.12 -20.43 -35.03
N ARG A 91 36.01 -19.45 -34.78
CA ARG A 91 36.05 -18.69 -33.52
C ARG A 91 34.70 -18.03 -33.21
N THR A 92 34.04 -17.45 -34.21
CA THR A 92 32.74 -16.79 -34.02
C THR A 92 31.65 -17.79 -33.64
N ARG A 93 31.57 -18.94 -34.34
CA ARG A 93 30.57 -19.98 -34.01
C ARG A 93 30.76 -20.52 -32.60
N LEU A 94 32.02 -20.71 -32.17
CA LEU A 94 32.33 -21.20 -30.83
C LEU A 94 31.88 -20.21 -29.76
N VAL A 95 32.25 -18.92 -29.89
CA VAL A 95 31.88 -17.87 -28.93
C VAL A 95 30.37 -17.63 -28.89
N VAL A 96 29.70 -17.59 -30.04
CA VAL A 96 28.24 -17.41 -30.09
C VAL A 96 27.53 -18.64 -29.52
N GLY A 97 28.02 -19.84 -29.82
CA GLY A 97 27.47 -21.09 -29.28
C GLY A 97 27.56 -21.15 -27.76
N SER A 98 28.74 -20.83 -27.19
CA SER A 98 28.90 -20.79 -25.73
C SER A 98 28.04 -19.71 -25.07
N LEU A 99 27.92 -18.54 -25.71
CA LEU A 99 27.11 -17.44 -25.21
C LEU A 99 25.62 -17.84 -25.18
N LEU A 100 25.10 -18.40 -26.27
CA LEU A 100 23.72 -18.90 -26.33
C LEU A 100 23.46 -20.01 -25.30
N LEU A 101 24.38 -20.97 -25.18
CA LEU A 101 24.25 -22.07 -24.21
C LEU A 101 24.16 -21.56 -22.77
N SER A 102 24.91 -20.50 -22.43
CA SER A 102 24.86 -19.86 -21.11
C SER A 102 23.58 -19.05 -20.84
N PHE A 103 22.97 -18.47 -21.87
CA PHE A 103 21.76 -17.66 -21.71
C PHE A 103 20.48 -18.47 -21.59
N ILE A 104 20.43 -19.66 -22.18
CA ILE A 104 19.26 -20.57 -22.09
C ILE A 104 18.77 -20.76 -20.65
N PRO A 105 19.60 -21.17 -19.67
CA PRO A 105 19.13 -21.39 -18.29
C PRO A 105 18.63 -20.11 -17.64
N VAL A 106 19.23 -18.96 -17.95
CA VAL A 106 18.81 -17.65 -17.42
C VAL A 106 17.42 -17.27 -17.94
N ILE A 107 17.17 -17.47 -19.24
CA ILE A 107 15.86 -17.19 -19.86
C ILE A 107 14.78 -18.12 -19.29
N VAL A 108 15.09 -19.41 -19.14
CA VAL A 108 14.17 -20.38 -18.54
C VAL A 108 13.83 -20.01 -17.09
N MET A 109 14.84 -19.66 -16.28
CA MET A 109 14.63 -19.18 -14.91
C MET A 109 13.81 -17.89 -14.86
N PHE A 110 14.06 -16.95 -15.77
CA PHE A 110 13.30 -15.71 -15.85
C PHE A 110 11.82 -15.96 -16.17
N TRP A 111 11.52 -16.80 -17.18
CA TRP A 111 10.14 -17.17 -17.51
C TRP A 111 9.46 -17.95 -16.40
N PHE A 112 10.16 -18.89 -15.77
CA PHE A 112 9.62 -19.64 -14.65
C PHE A 112 9.33 -18.71 -13.47
N GLY A 113 10.26 -17.83 -13.11
CA GLY A 113 10.10 -16.85 -12.04
C GLY A 113 8.97 -15.87 -12.32
N TYR A 114 8.86 -15.36 -13.55
CA TYR A 114 7.77 -14.48 -13.97
C TYR A 114 6.41 -15.19 -13.91
N GLY A 115 6.32 -16.40 -14.46
CA GLY A 115 5.09 -17.20 -14.43
C GLY A 115 4.68 -17.59 -13.02
N LEU A 116 5.64 -17.97 -12.17
CA LEU A 116 5.40 -18.27 -10.77
C LEU A 116 4.95 -17.03 -10.02
N MET A 117 5.60 -15.89 -10.19
CA MET A 117 5.22 -14.62 -9.56
C MET A 117 3.81 -14.22 -9.95
N ASN A 118 3.50 -14.21 -11.26
CA ASN A 118 2.18 -13.79 -11.74
C ASN A 118 1.06 -14.70 -11.22
N ARG A 119 1.27 -16.03 -11.24
CA ARG A 119 0.29 -17.00 -10.73
C ARG A 119 0.20 -17.03 -9.20
N SER A 120 1.32 -16.83 -8.50
CA SER A 120 1.34 -16.81 -7.04
C SER A 120 0.65 -15.55 -6.53
N ILE A 121 0.90 -14.39 -7.12
CA ILE A 121 0.18 -13.16 -6.76
C ILE A 121 -1.32 -13.38 -6.90
N GLU A 122 -1.78 -13.86 -8.06
CA GLU A 122 -3.21 -14.08 -8.27
C GLU A 122 -3.82 -15.04 -7.24
N ARG A 123 -3.17 -16.16 -6.93
CA ARG A 123 -3.67 -17.13 -5.95
C ARG A 123 -3.61 -16.66 -4.49
N TRP A 124 -2.57 -15.93 -4.10
CA TRP A 124 -2.41 -15.45 -2.73
C TRP A 124 -3.38 -14.31 -2.41
N PHE A 125 -3.88 -13.60 -3.43
CA PHE A 125 -4.82 -12.49 -3.25
C PHE A 125 -6.28 -12.82 -3.60
N SER A 126 -6.57 -13.85 -4.42
CA SER A 126 -7.94 -14.09 -4.90
C SER A 126 -8.82 -14.99 -4.01
N SER A 127 -8.26 -15.71 -3.02
CA SER A 127 -9.02 -16.71 -2.26
C SER A 127 -9.47 -16.26 -0.86
N PRO A 128 -8.70 -15.46 -0.10
CA PRO A 128 -9.15 -15.02 1.23
C PRO A 128 -9.64 -13.57 1.31
N VAL A 129 -9.35 -12.69 0.34
CA VAL A 129 -9.58 -11.24 0.52
C VAL A 129 -11.02 -10.83 0.23
N GLU A 130 -11.63 -11.35 -0.84
CA GLU A 130 -13.04 -11.09 -1.14
C GLU A 130 -14.00 -11.73 -0.13
N GLU A 131 -13.74 -12.98 0.29
CA GLU A 131 -14.59 -13.69 1.26
C GLU A 131 -14.50 -13.04 2.66
N VAL A 132 -13.29 -12.70 3.13
CA VAL A 132 -13.11 -12.01 4.42
C VAL A 132 -13.68 -10.60 4.40
N GLN A 133 -13.61 -9.87 3.28
CA GLN A 133 -14.25 -8.55 3.19
C GLN A 133 -15.78 -8.64 3.24
N GLN A 134 -16.36 -9.60 2.51
CA GLN A 134 -17.81 -9.81 2.53
C GLN A 134 -18.29 -10.25 3.92
N ASP A 135 -17.59 -11.18 4.55
CA ASP A 135 -17.91 -11.65 5.90
C ASP A 135 -17.75 -10.54 6.94
N THR A 136 -16.70 -9.72 6.85
CA THR A 136 -16.50 -8.59 7.77
C THR A 136 -17.59 -7.53 7.61
N ALA A 137 -18.00 -7.21 6.38
CA ALA A 137 -19.09 -6.27 6.12
C ALA A 137 -20.44 -6.80 6.63
N LEU A 138 -20.68 -8.10 6.45
CA LEU A 138 -21.86 -8.79 6.98
C LEU A 138 -21.86 -8.75 8.52
N MET A 139 -20.75 -9.10 9.16
CA MET A 139 -20.60 -9.07 10.62
C MET A 139 -20.78 -7.66 11.19
N ALA A 140 -20.19 -6.64 10.55
CA ALA A 140 -20.38 -5.24 10.94
C ALA A 140 -21.85 -4.82 10.87
N THR A 141 -22.56 -5.24 9.81
CA THR A 141 -23.99 -4.95 9.65
C THR A 141 -24.84 -5.65 10.72
N LEU A 142 -24.58 -6.93 11.01
CA LEU A 142 -25.29 -7.67 12.06
C LEU A 142 -25.04 -7.08 13.45
N LEU A 143 -23.79 -6.71 13.76
CA LEU A 143 -23.44 -6.11 15.03
C LEU A 143 -24.10 -4.74 15.21
N SER A 144 -24.09 -3.91 14.17
CA SER A 144 -24.76 -2.60 14.17
C SER A 144 -26.28 -2.73 14.37
N ARG A 145 -26.92 -3.71 13.72
CA ARG A 145 -28.34 -4.01 13.93
C ARG A 145 -28.62 -4.48 15.35
N TYR A 146 -27.83 -5.42 15.86
CA TYR A 146 -27.96 -5.90 17.24
C TYR A 146 -27.79 -4.77 18.26
N ALA A 147 -26.80 -3.91 18.08
CA ALA A 147 -26.57 -2.75 18.94
C ALA A 147 -27.76 -1.78 18.91
N SER A 148 -28.36 -1.55 17.73
CA SER A 148 -29.52 -0.67 17.58
C SER A 148 -30.78 -1.24 18.22
N GLU A 149 -31.04 -2.54 18.04
CA GLU A 149 -32.15 -3.23 18.66
C GLU A 149 -32.00 -3.25 20.19
N ASN A 150 -30.80 -3.52 20.69
CA ASN A 150 -30.50 -3.51 22.12
C ASN A 150 -30.63 -2.11 22.74
N ALA A 151 -30.10 -1.06 22.08
CA ALA A 151 -30.23 0.32 22.55
C ALA A 151 -31.70 0.77 22.59
N HIS A 152 -32.50 0.37 21.60
CA HIS A 152 -33.94 0.67 21.59
C HIS A 152 -34.70 -0.10 22.68
N ALA A 153 -34.40 -1.39 22.88
CA ALA A 153 -35.00 -2.19 23.94
C ALA A 153 -34.67 -1.62 25.33
N GLU A 154 -33.43 -1.18 25.53
CA GLU A 154 -33.00 -0.54 26.78
C GLU A 154 -33.71 0.80 27.01
N ALA A 155 -33.85 1.63 25.96
CA ALA A 155 -34.60 2.88 26.05
C ALA A 155 -36.06 2.63 26.46
N ILE A 156 -36.72 1.62 25.88
CA ILE A 156 -38.09 1.22 26.25
C ILE A 156 -38.13 0.73 27.71
N ALA A 157 -37.16 -0.09 28.11
CA ALA A 157 -37.08 -0.62 29.47
C ALA A 157 -36.91 0.50 30.51
N ILE A 158 -36.13 1.54 30.19
CA ILE A 158 -35.97 2.71 31.05
C ILE A 158 -37.23 3.58 31.04
N ALA A 159 -37.84 3.82 29.87
CA ALA A 159 -39.10 4.58 29.76
C ALA A 159 -40.26 3.94 30.55
N ALA A 160 -40.28 2.61 30.64
CA ALA A 160 -41.29 1.86 31.38
C ALA A 160 -41.11 1.91 32.91
N LEU A 161 -40.00 2.44 33.43
CA LEU A 161 -39.78 2.52 34.87
C LEU A 161 -40.73 3.53 35.53
N PRO A 162 -41.25 3.22 36.74
CA PRO A 162 -42.10 4.14 37.49
C PRO A 162 -41.42 5.50 37.78
N GLU A 163 -40.11 5.50 37.98
CA GLU A 163 -39.29 6.71 38.17
C GLU A 163 -39.33 7.62 36.94
N THR A 164 -39.19 7.03 35.75
CA THR A 164 -39.21 7.74 34.48
C THR A 164 -40.60 8.31 34.20
N GLN A 165 -41.65 7.50 34.34
CA GLN A 165 -43.02 7.96 34.14
C GLN A 165 -43.40 9.10 35.09
N ARG A 166 -43.00 9.01 36.36
CA ARG A 166 -43.23 10.09 37.32
C ARG A 166 -42.48 11.35 36.93
N ALA A 167 -41.20 11.26 36.54
CA ALA A 167 -40.43 12.42 36.13
C ALA A 167 -41.13 13.19 34.99
N PHE A 168 -41.55 12.49 33.94
CA PHE A 168 -42.28 13.08 32.79
C PHE A 168 -43.75 13.46 33.06
N GLN A 169 -44.27 13.21 34.27
CA GLN A 169 -45.59 13.72 34.71
C GLN A 169 -45.48 15.07 35.45
N GLY A 170 -44.33 15.74 35.36
CA GLY A 170 -44.07 17.02 36.02
C GLY A 170 -43.49 16.88 37.43
N HIS A 171 -42.94 15.71 37.78
CA HIS A 171 -42.18 15.53 39.03
C HIS A 171 -40.67 15.75 38.82
N SER A 172 -39.87 15.44 39.85
CA SER A 172 -38.41 15.62 39.80
C SER A 172 -37.70 14.50 39.03
N PHE A 173 -36.74 14.88 38.18
CA PHE A 173 -35.84 13.97 37.46
C PHE A 173 -34.72 13.36 38.33
N SER A 174 -34.62 13.72 39.61
CA SER A 174 -33.59 13.20 40.52
C SER A 174 -33.62 11.67 40.67
N GLY A 175 -34.81 11.07 40.77
CA GLY A 175 -34.98 9.61 40.83
C GLY A 175 -34.62 8.90 39.53
N LEU A 176 -34.72 9.60 38.39
CA LEU A 176 -34.37 9.04 37.09
C LEU A 176 -32.85 8.90 36.91
N VAL A 177 -32.05 9.79 37.51
CA VAL A 177 -30.58 9.67 37.49
C VAL A 177 -30.13 8.40 38.21
N GLU A 178 -30.76 8.04 39.34
CA GLU A 178 -30.48 6.78 40.04
C GLU A 178 -30.96 5.56 39.24
N ALA A 179 -32.09 5.68 38.55
CA ALA A 179 -32.56 4.63 37.63
C ALA A 179 -31.59 4.41 36.46
N PHE A 180 -30.99 5.46 35.89
CA PHE A 180 -29.92 5.34 34.89
C PHE A 180 -28.67 4.69 35.48
N ARG A 181 -28.25 5.09 36.68
CA ARG A 181 -27.09 4.49 37.37
C ARG A 181 -27.27 2.99 37.60
N ALA A 182 -28.48 2.55 37.98
CA ALA A 182 -28.79 1.13 38.14
C ALA A 182 -28.70 0.33 36.82
N ARG A 183 -28.78 1.01 35.67
CA ARG A 183 -28.67 0.44 34.32
C ARG A 183 -27.29 0.63 33.68
N GLU A 184 -26.29 1.09 34.43
CA GLU A 184 -24.93 1.32 33.89
C GLU A 184 -24.36 0.09 33.16
N ALA A 185 -24.62 -1.11 33.69
CA ALA A 185 -24.17 -2.37 33.08
C ALA A 185 -24.87 -2.67 31.74
N THR A 186 -26.17 -2.39 31.62
CA THR A 186 -26.96 -2.63 30.40
C THR A 186 -26.73 -1.55 29.34
N LEU A 187 -26.33 -0.35 29.77
CA LEU A 187 -25.87 0.73 28.88
C LEU A 187 -24.49 0.46 28.26
N GLN A 188 -23.75 -0.57 28.70
CA GLN A 188 -22.47 -1.00 28.12
C GLN A 188 -21.45 0.15 27.97
N SER A 189 -21.30 0.97 29.02
CA SER A 189 -20.46 2.18 29.03
C SER A 189 -20.94 3.31 28.10
N GLY A 190 -22.17 3.21 27.59
CA GLY A 190 -22.87 4.28 26.89
C GLY A 190 -23.42 5.36 27.83
N PHE A 191 -24.32 6.18 27.28
CA PHE A 191 -24.93 7.31 27.98
C PHE A 191 -26.46 7.28 27.84
N ALA A 192 -27.14 7.98 28.74
CA ALA A 192 -28.58 8.14 28.69
C ALA A 192 -28.96 9.61 28.93
N PHE A 193 -30.03 10.05 28.27
CA PHE A 193 -30.62 11.38 28.45
C PHE A 193 -32.13 11.25 28.64
N ALA A 194 -32.67 12.06 29.55
CA ALA A 194 -34.10 12.35 29.62
C ALA A 194 -34.32 13.76 29.08
N ILE A 195 -35.13 13.88 28.04
CA ILE A 195 -35.32 15.14 27.31
C ILE A 195 -36.77 15.58 27.45
N GLU A 196 -37.00 16.76 28.01
CA GLU A 196 -38.31 17.41 28.10
C GLU A 196 -38.20 18.80 27.45
N ASP A 197 -39.18 19.18 26.63
CA ASP A 197 -39.19 20.46 25.89
C ASP A 197 -37.89 20.80 25.11
N GLY A 198 -37.14 19.76 24.70
CA GLY A 198 -35.89 19.90 23.96
C GLY A 198 -34.66 20.22 24.80
N ASN A 199 -34.77 20.17 26.13
CA ASN A 199 -33.68 20.28 27.11
C ASN A 199 -33.43 18.91 27.77
N ALA A 200 -32.16 18.62 28.10
CA ALA A 200 -31.83 17.42 28.87
C ALA A 200 -32.03 17.69 30.36
N GLU A 201 -33.12 17.19 30.92
CA GLU A 201 -33.47 17.32 32.35
C GLU A 201 -32.72 16.32 33.23
N ALA A 202 -32.33 15.18 32.66
CA ALA A 202 -31.39 14.26 33.28
C ALA A 202 -30.40 13.70 32.26
N SER A 203 -29.18 13.43 32.71
CA SER A 203 -28.14 12.80 31.90
C SER A 203 -27.29 11.86 32.74
N PHE A 204 -26.83 10.77 32.13
CA PHE A 204 -25.90 9.82 32.73
C PHE A 204 -24.76 9.53 31.75
N ASN A 205 -23.51 9.62 32.22
CA ASN A 205 -22.28 9.36 31.45
C ASN A 205 -22.20 10.08 30.08
N ALA A 206 -22.86 11.23 29.95
CA ALA A 206 -22.88 12.02 28.74
C ALA A 206 -21.44 12.39 28.31
N PRO A 207 -21.04 12.11 27.05
CA PRO A 207 -19.67 12.41 26.58
C PRO A 207 -19.42 13.91 26.38
N SER A 208 -20.48 14.73 26.35
CA SER A 208 -20.43 16.19 26.30
C SER A 208 -21.75 16.79 26.79
N SER A 209 -21.83 18.11 26.88
CA SER A 209 -23.05 18.81 27.30
C SER A 209 -24.15 18.69 26.23
N TRP A 210 -25.41 18.68 26.68
CA TRP A 210 -26.58 18.56 25.79
C TRP A 210 -26.60 19.57 24.63
N PRO A 211 -26.27 20.87 24.82
CA PRO A 211 -26.26 21.83 23.71
C PRO A 211 -25.27 21.49 22.59
N LEU A 212 -24.16 20.82 22.92
CA LEU A 212 -23.14 20.41 21.95
C LEU A 212 -23.52 19.10 21.25
N LEU A 213 -24.25 18.20 21.92
CA LEU A 213 -24.67 16.91 21.37
C LEU A 213 -25.97 16.99 20.56
N LYS A 214 -26.92 17.84 20.97
CA LYS A 214 -28.22 18.03 20.32
C LYS A 214 -28.18 18.17 18.78
N PRO A 215 -27.25 18.93 18.15
CA PRO A 215 -27.21 19.04 16.69
C PRO A 215 -26.67 17.80 15.98
N VAL A 216 -25.99 16.91 16.69
CA VAL A 216 -25.37 15.69 16.13
C VAL A 216 -26.27 14.47 16.33
N LEU A 217 -27.10 14.49 17.37
CA LEU A 217 -28.05 13.42 17.65
C LEU A 217 -29.25 13.47 16.68
N PRO A 218 -29.74 12.31 16.20
CA PRO A 218 -30.92 12.26 15.36
C PRO A 218 -32.12 12.87 16.08
N SER A 219 -32.89 13.69 15.36
CA SER A 219 -34.08 14.36 15.88
C SER A 219 -35.26 13.37 15.88
N ALA A 220 -35.73 12.97 17.06
CA ALA A 220 -36.95 12.18 17.32
C ALA A 220 -36.87 10.66 17.03
N PRO A 221 -37.70 9.83 17.71
CA PRO A 221 -37.72 8.38 17.58
C PRO A 221 -38.29 7.97 16.23
N GLN A 222 -37.48 8.05 15.18
CA GLN A 222 -37.81 7.39 13.93
C GLN A 222 -37.61 5.90 14.14
N ARG A 223 -38.69 5.11 14.05
CA ARG A 223 -38.61 3.68 13.71
C ARG A 223 -38.02 3.57 12.31
N SER A 224 -36.74 3.86 12.18
CA SER A 224 -35.98 3.58 10.98
C SER A 224 -35.54 2.14 11.10
N ASP A 225 -35.81 1.34 10.07
CA ASP A 225 -35.29 -0.03 9.89
C ASP A 225 -33.75 -0.07 9.72
N ARG A 226 -33.08 1.05 10.01
CA ARG A 226 -31.65 1.30 9.91
C ARG A 226 -31.09 1.69 11.27
N PRO A 227 -29.95 1.10 11.67
CA PRO A 227 -29.22 1.50 12.87
C PRO A 227 -28.95 3.00 12.86
N GLN A 228 -29.24 3.68 13.97
CA GLN A 228 -28.89 5.08 14.16
C GLN A 228 -27.60 5.14 14.97
N SER A 229 -26.50 5.48 14.30
CA SER A 229 -25.21 5.70 14.95
C SER A 229 -24.76 7.14 14.84
N VAL A 230 -24.02 7.60 15.85
CA VAL A 230 -23.43 8.93 15.95
C VAL A 230 -21.99 8.80 16.40
N THR A 231 -21.09 9.45 15.67
CA THR A 231 -19.68 9.48 16.02
C THR A 231 -19.36 10.74 16.82
N TRP A 232 -18.80 10.57 18.01
CA TRP A 232 -18.33 11.65 18.86
C TRP A 232 -16.94 11.34 19.41
N GLY A 233 -15.99 12.27 19.27
CA GLY A 233 -14.63 12.11 19.80
C GLY A 233 -13.88 10.88 19.26
N GLY A 234 -14.23 10.41 18.05
CA GLY A 234 -13.67 9.19 17.46
C GLY A 234 -14.30 7.88 17.94
N THR A 235 -15.34 7.94 18.78
CA THR A 235 -16.13 6.78 19.21
C THR A 235 -17.50 6.80 18.55
N GLU A 236 -17.93 5.69 17.98
CA GLU A 236 -19.28 5.53 17.42
C GLU A 236 -20.24 5.01 18.50
N TYR A 237 -21.35 5.72 18.69
CA TYR A 237 -22.41 5.37 19.63
C TYR A 237 -23.65 4.97 18.85
N THR A 238 -24.31 3.89 19.27
CA THR A 238 -25.61 3.50 18.73
C THR A 238 -26.71 4.05 19.64
N ILE A 239 -27.75 4.65 19.04
CA ILE A 239 -28.76 5.41 19.77
C ILE A 239 -30.10 4.68 19.70
N GLY A 240 -30.70 4.49 20.87
CA GLY A 240 -32.09 4.10 21.03
C GLY A 240 -32.90 5.23 21.65
N SER A 241 -34.18 5.31 21.30
CA SER A 241 -35.15 6.24 21.90
C SER A 241 -36.47 5.52 22.14
N ALA A 242 -37.25 6.00 23.10
CA ALA A 242 -38.54 5.46 23.51
C ALA A 242 -39.54 6.59 23.76
#